data_AF-A0A2T6ZDI9-F1
#
_entry.id   AF-A0A2T6ZDI9-F1
#
_cell.length_a   1.000
_cell.length_b   1.000
_cell.length_c   1.000
_cell.angle_alpha   90.00
_cell.angle_beta   90.00
_cell.angle_gamma   90.00
#
_symmetry.space_group_name_H-M   'P 1'
#
loop_
_entity.id
_entity.type
_entity.pdbx_description
1 polymer ?
#
loop_
_entity_poly.entity_id
_entity_poly.type
_entity_poly.pdbx_seq_one_letter_code
_entity_poly.pdbx_strand_id
1 'polypeptide(L)'
;MPHFFKTPISFTAGFRHTSRHVSATSNHCRKLSTTQIQQRNRVRIPITDHCSSLSELNQKWTERLQKHDAVWSERLQELDAMWSKRLQEADSLRLKSTVELEAMRFERSQKQWEENQHLSLKIHDLRDRITTEEESMEQLKQILKIRGAMRNVVDRAKLAEMISPTAGTQEGLDELAKREEFTIILKDEVEARGLTVQRVMASFHRLDSLVAKPLFFDTRSAVVVPYADLTNEERAALVILFKVQEKWPKSFWFREEKSGENDDAPDYEYNYDSD
;
A
#
# COMPACT_ATOMS: atom_id res chain seq x y z
N MET A 1 4.89 17.57 -4.24
CA MET A 1 4.98 18.97 -4.72
C MET A 1 4.91 19.92 -3.53
N PRO A 2 6.01 20.56 -3.11
CA PRO A 2 5.98 21.55 -2.03
C PRO A 2 5.94 22.97 -2.61
N HIS A 3 4.95 23.76 -2.22
CA HIS A 3 4.86 25.17 -2.54
C HIS A 3 5.11 26.04 -1.30
N PHE A 4 6.15 26.87 -1.42
CA PHE A 4 6.35 28.21 -0.83
C PHE A 4 6.17 28.39 0.69
N PHE A 5 7.29 28.30 1.41
CA PHE A 5 7.51 29.16 2.58
C PHE A 5 7.99 30.53 2.10
N LYS A 6 7.16 31.56 2.28
CA LYS A 6 7.59 32.96 2.18
C LYS A 6 8.46 33.29 3.39
N THR A 7 9.69 33.70 3.15
CA THR A 7 10.64 34.21 4.15
C THR A 7 10.09 35.44 4.89
N PRO A 8 10.48 35.66 6.17
CA PRO A 8 10.09 36.85 6.90
C PRO A 8 10.80 38.09 6.34
N ILE A 9 10.04 39.16 6.16
CA ILE A 9 10.54 40.49 5.84
C ILE A 9 11.35 40.98 7.05
N SER A 10 12.66 41.07 6.90
CA SER A 10 13.54 41.74 7.87
C SER A 10 13.19 43.23 7.89
N PHE A 11 12.53 43.68 8.95
CA PHE A 11 12.36 45.11 9.24
C PHE A 11 13.69 45.65 9.78
N THR A 12 14.65 45.92 8.89
CA THR A 12 15.77 46.80 9.21
C THR A 12 15.23 48.23 9.25
N ALA A 13 14.57 48.58 10.35
CA ALA A 13 14.32 49.97 10.70
C ALA A 13 15.68 50.60 11.03
N GLY A 14 16.35 51.11 10.00
CA GLY A 14 17.53 51.95 10.16
C GLY A 14 17.12 53.20 10.96
N PHE A 15 17.34 53.15 12.27
CA PHE A 15 17.38 54.34 13.10
C PHE A 15 18.56 55.17 12.61
N ARG A 16 18.29 56.09 11.68
CA ARG A 16 19.24 57.14 11.32
C ARG A 16 19.49 57.94 12.59
N HIS A 17 20.69 57.79 13.15
CA HIS A 17 21.24 58.72 14.14
C HIS A 17 21.06 60.15 13.62
N THR A 18 20.11 60.88 14.18
CA THR A 18 19.99 62.34 14.04
C THR A 18 21.00 63.05 14.94
N SER A 19 22.24 62.54 15.00
CA SER A 19 23.34 63.14 15.76
C SER A 19 24.25 64.01 14.86
N ARG A 20 23.65 64.72 13.89
CA ARG A 20 24.41 65.59 12.96
C ARG A 20 23.93 67.03 12.84
N HIS A 21 22.91 67.47 13.57
CA HIS A 21 22.39 68.83 13.42
C HIS A 21 22.71 69.83 14.54
N VAL A 22 23.45 69.45 15.59
CA VAL A 22 23.76 70.41 16.69
C VAL A 22 25.18 71.00 16.58
N SER A 23 26.06 70.48 15.72
CA SER A 23 27.46 70.97 15.64
C SER A 23 27.70 72.09 14.62
N ALA A 24 26.71 72.49 13.82
CA ALA A 24 26.88 73.50 12.77
C ALA A 24 26.61 74.95 13.22
N THR A 25 25.93 75.18 14.35
CA THR A 25 25.57 76.54 14.79
C THR A 25 26.61 77.19 15.70
N SER A 26 27.53 76.43 16.30
CA SER A 26 28.59 77.00 17.16
C SER A 26 29.70 77.71 16.36
N ASN A 27 30.00 77.26 15.15
CA ASN A 27 31.05 77.87 14.31
C ASN A 27 30.61 79.15 13.59
N HIS A 28 29.31 79.50 13.59
CA HIS A 28 28.85 80.73 12.94
C HIS A 28 29.06 81.99 13.81
N CYS A 29 29.16 81.85 15.14
CA CYS A 29 29.45 82.99 16.02
C CYS A 29 30.92 83.43 16.04
N ARG A 30 31.87 82.59 15.55
CA ARG A 30 33.31 82.94 15.60
C ARG A 30 33.82 83.71 14.38
N LYS A 31 33.04 83.79 13.29
CA LYS A 31 33.46 84.44 12.03
C LYS A 31 32.93 85.85 11.80
N LEU A 32 32.18 86.43 12.74
CA LEU A 32 31.64 87.80 12.62
C LEU A 32 32.43 88.88 13.38
N SER A 33 33.61 88.55 13.94
CA SER A 33 34.41 89.52 14.71
C SER A 33 35.43 90.34 13.91
N THR A 34 35.49 90.22 12.58
CA THR A 34 36.49 90.96 11.78
C THR A 34 35.93 91.48 10.47
N THR A 35 35.01 92.44 10.55
CA THR A 35 34.82 93.42 9.47
C THR A 35 34.30 94.73 10.06
N GLN A 36 35.19 95.71 10.20
CA GLN A 36 34.83 97.11 10.40
C GLN A 36 34.14 97.62 9.12
N ILE A 37 32.82 97.82 9.17
CA ILE A 37 32.15 98.76 8.26
C ILE A 37 31.25 99.66 9.10
N GLN A 38 31.59 100.94 9.01
CA GLN A 38 31.08 102.10 9.69
C GLN A 38 29.67 102.43 9.19
N GLN A 39 28.62 102.26 10.01
CA GLN A 39 27.34 102.93 9.79
C GLN A 39 26.53 103.11 11.10
N ARG A 40 26.50 104.38 11.54
CA ARG A 40 25.47 105.15 12.26
C ARG A 40 24.69 104.51 13.43
N ASN A 41 24.94 105.08 14.62
CA ASN A 41 24.03 105.29 15.76
C ASN A 41 23.06 104.16 16.11
N ARG A 42 23.59 103.11 16.72
CA ARG A 42 22.86 102.32 17.72
C ARG A 42 23.80 102.00 18.88
N VAL A 43 23.25 102.07 20.09
CA VAL A 43 23.88 101.79 21.38
C VAL A 43 24.68 100.48 21.29
N ARG A 44 25.99 100.55 21.50
CA ARG A 44 26.86 99.37 21.66
C ARG A 44 26.54 98.71 23.00
N ILE A 45 25.78 97.63 22.95
CA ILE A 45 25.66 96.70 24.07
C ILE A 45 27.00 95.92 24.16
N PRO A 46 27.58 95.69 25.35
CA PRO A 46 28.83 94.94 25.50
C PRO A 46 28.67 93.49 24.99
N ILE A 47 29.49 93.10 24.02
CA ILE A 47 29.48 91.76 23.38
C ILE A 47 29.81 90.64 24.40
N THR A 48 30.46 90.99 25.52
CA THR A 48 30.83 90.06 26.58
C THR A 48 29.64 89.56 27.42
N ASP A 49 28.63 90.40 27.67
CA ASP A 49 27.45 90.00 28.46
C ASP A 49 26.49 89.11 27.66
N HIS A 50 26.43 89.29 26.33
CA HIS A 50 25.59 88.48 25.46
C HIS A 50 26.11 87.03 25.32
N CYS A 51 27.43 86.83 25.37
CA CYS A 51 28.03 85.49 25.31
C CYS A 51 27.76 84.65 26.57
N SER A 52 27.77 85.26 27.76
CA SER A 52 27.50 84.54 29.03
C SER A 52 26.06 84.04 29.10
N SER A 53 25.07 84.88 28.77
CA SER A 53 23.65 84.46 28.75
C SER A 53 23.35 83.38 27.70
N LEU A 54 24.04 83.40 26.56
CA LEU A 54 23.93 82.34 25.55
C LEU A 54 24.52 81.02 26.05
N SER A 55 25.62 81.05 26.79
CA SER A 55 26.23 79.85 27.35
C SER A 55 25.34 79.18 28.42
N GLU A 56 24.71 79.95 29.30
CA GLU A 56 23.77 79.44 30.31
C GLU A 56 22.50 78.86 29.69
N LEU A 57 21.97 79.53 28.65
CA LEU A 57 20.81 79.02 27.92
C LEU A 57 21.15 77.70 27.22
N ASN A 58 22.33 77.62 26.58
CA ASN A 58 22.80 76.40 25.96
C ASN A 58 22.96 75.26 26.98
N GLN A 59 23.52 75.57 28.16
CA GLN A 59 23.63 74.60 29.26
C GLN A 59 22.27 74.07 29.70
N LYS A 60 21.28 74.96 29.93
CA LYS A 60 19.90 74.57 30.29
C LYS A 60 19.24 73.70 29.21
N TRP A 61 19.47 74.00 27.93
CA TRP A 61 18.98 73.18 26.82
C TRP A 61 19.65 71.80 26.81
N THR A 62 20.97 71.72 27.02
CA THR A 62 21.67 70.43 27.09
C THR A 62 21.20 69.58 28.27
N GLU A 63 21.00 70.17 29.45
CA GLU A 63 20.48 69.46 30.62
C GLU A 63 19.05 68.96 30.40
N ARG A 64 18.17 69.77 29.79
CA ARG A 64 16.81 69.34 29.43
C ARG A 64 16.83 68.21 28.41
N LEU A 65 17.70 68.29 27.41
CA LEU A 65 17.83 67.26 26.39
C LEU A 65 18.33 65.95 27.00
N GLN A 66 19.36 65.99 27.86
CA GLN A 66 19.88 64.82 28.56
C GLN A 66 18.82 64.17 29.47
N LYS A 67 18.04 64.98 30.21
CA LYS A 67 16.94 64.47 31.04
C LYS A 67 15.87 63.77 30.20
N HIS A 68 15.48 64.39 29.09
CA HIS A 68 14.51 63.81 28.17
C HIS A 68 15.04 62.51 27.56
N ASP A 69 16.31 62.50 27.12
CA ASP A 69 16.97 61.33 26.55
C ASP A 69 17.06 60.17 27.56
N ALA A 70 17.35 60.45 28.82
CA ALA A 70 17.35 59.46 29.90
C ALA A 70 15.96 58.84 30.11
N VAL A 71 14.91 59.68 30.19
CA VAL A 71 13.52 59.21 30.34
C VAL A 71 13.07 58.36 29.15
N TRP A 72 13.40 58.78 27.92
CA TRP A 72 13.09 57.99 26.73
C TRP A 72 13.89 56.69 26.65
N SER A 73 15.15 56.71 27.06
CA SER A 73 16.00 55.51 27.09
C SER A 73 15.46 54.47 28.08
N GLU A 74 15.09 54.89 29.29
CA GLU A 74 14.46 54.02 30.29
C GLU A 74 13.13 53.45 29.74
N ARG A 75 12.29 54.32 29.15
CA ARG A 75 11.01 53.87 28.59
C ARG A 75 11.17 52.88 27.43
N LEU A 76 12.17 53.07 26.59
CA LEU A 76 12.49 52.15 25.49
C LEU A 76 12.98 50.81 26.04
N GLN A 77 13.83 50.81 27.07
CA GLN A 77 14.28 49.58 27.73
C GLN A 77 13.12 48.82 28.38
N GLU A 78 12.19 49.51 29.04
CA GLU A 78 10.98 48.88 29.60
C GLU A 78 10.11 48.22 28.53
N LEU A 79 9.89 48.93 27.41
CA LEU A 79 9.11 48.41 26.29
C LEU A 79 9.80 47.21 25.65
N ASP A 80 11.12 47.28 25.45
CA ASP A 80 11.90 46.18 24.89
C ASP A 80 11.85 44.94 25.79
N ALA A 81 12.01 45.11 27.11
CA ALA A 81 11.88 44.03 28.08
C ALA A 81 10.46 43.42 28.08
N MET A 82 9.42 44.26 28.02
CA MET A 82 8.02 43.81 27.97
C MET A 82 7.73 43.01 26.69
N TRP A 83 8.14 43.52 25.53
CA TRP A 83 7.93 42.84 24.24
C TRP A 83 8.75 41.57 24.14
N SER A 84 10.00 41.58 24.60
CA SER A 84 10.87 40.40 24.65
C SER A 84 10.24 39.30 25.50
N LYS A 85 9.73 39.64 26.70
CA LYS A 85 9.03 38.68 27.56
C LYS A 85 7.77 38.11 26.89
N ARG A 86 6.94 38.97 26.31
CA ARG A 86 5.71 38.52 25.61
C ARG A 86 6.02 37.63 24.41
N LEU A 87 7.08 37.93 23.67
CA LEU A 87 7.50 37.12 22.54
C LEU A 87 7.97 35.73 23.01
N GLN A 88 8.79 35.67 24.05
CA GLN A 88 9.25 34.40 24.64
C GLN A 88 8.08 33.54 25.14
N GLU A 89 7.09 34.15 25.82
CA GLU A 89 5.89 33.44 26.28
C GLU A 89 5.06 32.93 25.09
N ALA A 90 4.86 33.75 24.05
CA ALA A 90 4.13 33.36 22.84
C ALA A 90 4.84 32.23 22.09
N ASP A 91 6.17 32.28 21.96
CA ASP A 91 6.95 31.23 21.31
C ASP A 91 6.94 29.93 22.11
N SER A 92 7.01 30.02 23.44
CA SER A 92 6.87 28.85 24.33
C SER A 92 5.51 28.16 24.16
N LEU A 93 4.42 28.93 24.10
CA LEU A 93 3.06 28.39 23.89
C LEU A 93 2.90 27.79 22.49
N ARG A 94 3.42 28.46 21.46
CA ARG A 94 3.43 27.94 20.08
C ARG A 94 4.16 26.63 20.00
N LEU A 95 5.36 26.54 20.59
CA LEU A 95 6.18 25.33 20.59
C LEU A 95 5.45 24.17 21.30
N LYS A 96 4.83 24.43 22.46
CA LYS A 96 4.03 23.41 23.16
C LYS A 96 2.89 22.90 22.28
N SER A 97 2.13 23.81 21.67
CA SER A 97 1.02 23.45 20.79
C SER A 97 1.46 22.65 19.56
N THR A 98 2.60 23.01 18.95
CA THR A 98 3.13 22.26 17.81
C THR A 98 3.57 20.86 18.22
N VAL A 99 4.25 20.72 19.35
CA VAL A 99 4.71 19.41 19.87
C VAL A 99 3.52 18.50 20.20
N GLU A 100 2.49 19.02 20.86
CA GLU A 100 1.27 18.26 21.16
C GLU A 100 0.56 17.79 19.88
N LEU A 101 0.48 18.67 18.88
CA LEU A 101 -0.15 18.35 17.60
C LEU A 101 0.65 17.32 16.79
N GLU A 102 1.98 17.38 16.83
CA GLU A 102 2.86 16.38 16.23
C GLU A 102 2.72 15.03 16.93
N ALA A 103 2.67 15.01 18.27
CA ALA A 103 2.45 13.78 19.04
C ALA A 103 1.11 13.11 18.67
N MET A 104 0.02 13.88 18.61
CA MET A 104 -1.29 13.35 18.19
C MET A 104 -1.29 12.81 16.75
N ARG A 105 -0.59 13.49 15.83
CA ARG A 105 -0.46 13.01 14.44
C ARG A 105 0.34 11.72 14.37
N PHE A 106 1.43 11.64 15.13
CA PHE A 106 2.27 10.46 15.20
C PHE A 106 1.49 9.26 15.76
N GLU A 107 0.78 9.43 16.89
CA GLU A 107 -0.05 8.38 17.49
C GLU A 107 -1.13 7.88 16.53
N ARG A 108 -1.84 8.80 15.84
CA ARG A 108 -2.83 8.43 14.82
C ARG A 108 -2.20 7.65 13.68
N SER A 109 -1.04 8.10 13.19
CA SER A 109 -0.32 7.43 12.10
C SER A 109 0.12 6.03 12.50
N GLN A 110 0.59 5.85 13.74
CA GLN A 110 0.98 4.55 14.27
C GLN A 110 -0.24 3.62 14.35
N LYS A 111 -1.34 4.09 14.92
CA LYS A 111 -2.59 3.31 15.00
C LYS A 111 -3.09 2.87 13.62
N GLN A 112 -3.08 3.78 12.63
CA GLN A 112 -3.46 3.45 11.26
C GLN A 112 -2.52 2.43 10.63
N TRP A 113 -1.22 2.52 10.91
CA TRP A 113 -0.25 1.55 10.41
C TRP A 113 -0.51 0.15 11.00
N GLU A 114 -0.75 0.04 12.30
CA GLU A 114 -1.10 -1.23 12.96
C GLU A 114 -2.40 -1.84 12.41
N GLU A 115 -3.44 -1.01 12.23
CA GLU A 115 -4.70 -1.43 11.59
C GLU A 115 -4.48 -1.94 10.16
N ASN A 116 -3.66 -1.24 9.38
CA ASN A 116 -3.32 -1.64 8.01
C ASN A 116 -2.52 -2.95 7.96
N GLN A 117 -1.60 -3.18 8.91
CA GLN A 117 -0.88 -4.45 9.04
C GLN A 117 -1.85 -5.60 9.33
N HIS A 118 -2.76 -5.40 10.29
CA HIS A 118 -3.77 -6.39 10.63
C HIS A 118 -4.70 -6.71 9.45
N LEU A 119 -5.18 -5.69 8.72
CA LEU A 119 -6.00 -5.89 7.53
C LEU A 119 -5.23 -6.60 6.41
N SER A 120 -3.94 -6.31 6.24
CA SER A 120 -3.10 -6.98 5.24
C SER A 120 -2.97 -8.48 5.53
N LEU A 121 -2.75 -8.86 6.80
CA LEU A 121 -2.72 -10.26 7.21
C LEU A 121 -4.05 -10.96 6.97
N LYS A 122 -5.17 -10.30 7.27
CA LYS A 122 -6.51 -10.85 7.02
C LYS A 122 -6.79 -11.03 5.52
N ILE A 123 -6.34 -10.11 4.68
CA ILE A 123 -6.46 -10.24 3.22
C ILE A 123 -5.66 -11.45 2.71
N HIS A 124 -4.46 -11.67 3.26
CA HIS A 124 -3.65 -12.84 2.92
C HIS A 124 -4.36 -14.15 3.30
N ASP A 125 -4.81 -14.29 4.56
CA ASP A 125 -5.55 -15.47 5.03
C ASP A 125 -6.80 -15.76 4.17
N LEU A 126 -7.57 -14.72 3.86
CA LEU A 126 -8.75 -14.89 3.00
C LEU A 126 -8.38 -15.32 1.58
N ARG A 127 -7.26 -14.84 1.04
CA ARG A 127 -6.79 -15.27 -0.28
C ARG A 127 -6.37 -16.74 -0.28
N ASP A 128 -5.62 -17.17 0.73
CA ASP A 128 -5.20 -18.57 0.87
C ASP A 128 -6.44 -19.49 0.95
N ARG A 129 -7.43 -19.10 1.75
CA ARG A 129 -8.70 -19.83 1.84
C ARG A 129 -9.43 -19.92 0.50
N ILE A 130 -9.53 -18.81 -0.23
CA ILE A 130 -10.15 -18.81 -1.57
C ILE A 130 -9.41 -19.77 -2.50
N THR A 131 -8.07 -19.74 -2.53
CA THR A 131 -7.29 -20.64 -3.39
C THR A 131 -7.55 -22.11 -3.05
N THR A 132 -7.58 -22.46 -1.75
CA THR A 132 -7.91 -23.85 -1.35
C THR A 132 -9.34 -24.26 -1.69
N GLU A 133 -10.30 -23.33 -1.58
CA GLU A 133 -11.70 -23.59 -1.95
C GLU A 133 -11.82 -23.78 -3.47
N GLU A 134 -11.15 -22.96 -4.28
CA GLU A 134 -11.12 -23.07 -5.74
C GLU A 134 -10.51 -24.41 -6.21
N GLU A 135 -9.39 -24.83 -5.60
CA GLU A 135 -8.78 -26.15 -5.83
C GLU A 135 -9.77 -27.28 -5.51
N SER A 136 -10.42 -27.23 -4.34
CA SER A 136 -11.40 -28.25 -3.93
C SER A 136 -12.62 -28.28 -4.85
N MET A 137 -13.06 -27.13 -5.36
CA MET A 137 -14.17 -27.03 -6.31
C MET A 137 -13.80 -27.63 -7.67
N GLU A 138 -12.57 -27.41 -8.13
CA GLU A 138 -12.12 -27.99 -9.40
C GLU A 138 -11.99 -29.52 -9.30
N GLN A 139 -11.43 -30.02 -8.19
CA GLN A 139 -11.43 -31.47 -7.89
C GLN A 139 -12.85 -32.04 -7.90
N LEU A 140 -13.79 -31.38 -7.23
CA LEU A 140 -15.19 -31.82 -7.20
C LEU A 140 -15.82 -31.86 -8.61
N LYS A 141 -15.57 -30.84 -9.45
CA LYS A 141 -16.06 -30.82 -10.84
C LYS A 141 -15.52 -32.01 -11.64
N GLN A 142 -14.24 -32.35 -11.47
CA GLN A 142 -13.63 -33.48 -12.16
C GLN A 142 -14.25 -34.81 -11.71
N ILE A 143 -14.43 -35.02 -10.40
CA ILE A 143 -15.12 -36.19 -9.84
C ILE A 143 -16.54 -36.31 -10.41
N LEU A 144 -17.30 -35.21 -10.49
CA LEU A 144 -18.65 -35.20 -11.06
C LEU A 144 -18.67 -35.55 -12.55
N LYS A 145 -17.68 -35.09 -13.33
CA LYS A 145 -17.53 -35.47 -14.75
C LYS A 145 -17.25 -36.97 -14.91
N ILE A 146 -16.33 -37.53 -14.12
CA ILE A 146 -16.04 -38.98 -14.10
C ILE A 146 -17.31 -39.76 -13.77
N ARG A 147 -18.11 -39.29 -12.80
CA ARG A 147 -19.38 -39.94 -12.45
C ARG A 147 -20.32 -40.08 -13.64
N GLY A 148 -20.59 -38.98 -14.31
CA GLY A 148 -21.55 -38.99 -15.40
C GLY A 148 -21.01 -39.74 -16.61
N ALA A 149 -19.69 -39.75 -16.81
CA ALA A 149 -19.05 -40.62 -17.79
C ALA A 149 -19.31 -42.10 -17.48
N MET A 150 -19.10 -42.55 -16.24
CA MET A 150 -19.36 -43.93 -15.81
C MET A 150 -20.83 -44.32 -16.00
N ARG A 151 -21.77 -43.45 -15.60
CA ARG A 151 -23.20 -43.70 -15.81
C ARG A 151 -23.56 -43.79 -17.28
N ASN A 152 -23.02 -42.90 -18.11
CA ASN A 152 -23.21 -42.94 -19.55
C ASN A 152 -22.65 -44.24 -20.17
N VAL A 153 -21.53 -44.79 -19.66
CA VAL A 153 -21.04 -46.12 -20.07
C VAL A 153 -22.08 -47.20 -19.73
N VAL A 154 -22.59 -47.24 -18.50
CA VAL A 154 -23.60 -48.21 -18.09
C VAL A 154 -24.88 -48.09 -18.93
N ASP A 155 -25.39 -46.87 -19.13
CA ASP A 155 -26.62 -46.64 -19.90
C ASP A 155 -26.46 -47.05 -21.37
N ARG A 156 -25.28 -46.83 -21.96
CA ARG A 156 -24.98 -47.30 -23.32
C ARG A 156 -24.85 -48.81 -23.41
N ALA A 157 -24.24 -49.45 -22.41
CA ALA A 157 -24.18 -50.90 -22.33
C ALA A 157 -25.57 -51.52 -22.27
N LYS A 158 -26.51 -50.90 -21.53
CA LYS A 158 -27.92 -51.31 -21.50
C LYS A 158 -28.58 -51.18 -22.87
N LEU A 159 -28.39 -50.05 -23.54
CA LEU A 159 -28.96 -49.80 -24.87
C LEU A 159 -28.41 -50.77 -25.93
N ALA A 160 -27.16 -51.20 -25.77
CA ALA A 160 -26.53 -52.20 -26.64
C ALA A 160 -26.82 -53.65 -26.21
N GLU A 161 -27.72 -53.86 -25.24
CA GLU A 161 -28.07 -55.18 -24.68
C GLU A 161 -26.84 -55.97 -24.15
N MET A 162 -25.78 -55.26 -23.76
CA MET A 162 -24.55 -55.85 -23.19
C MET A 162 -24.69 -56.16 -21.70
N ILE A 163 -25.65 -55.54 -21.02
CA ILE A 163 -25.98 -55.78 -19.61
C ILE A 163 -27.48 -55.70 -19.42
N SER A 164 -27.97 -56.13 -18.26
CA SER A 164 -29.40 -56.08 -17.93
C SER A 164 -29.96 -54.65 -17.99
N PRO A 165 -31.12 -54.42 -18.63
CA PRO A 165 -31.73 -53.09 -18.72
C PRO A 165 -32.15 -52.55 -17.34
N THR A 166 -32.34 -53.42 -16.34
CA THR A 166 -32.75 -53.05 -14.99
C THR A 166 -31.58 -52.86 -14.02
N ALA A 167 -30.34 -53.13 -14.45
CA ALA A 167 -29.17 -53.05 -13.57
C ALA A 167 -28.96 -51.63 -13.03
N GLY A 168 -28.64 -51.49 -11.74
CA GLY A 168 -28.10 -50.25 -11.18
C GLY A 168 -26.74 -49.87 -11.79
N THR A 169 -26.16 -48.72 -11.39
CA THR A 169 -24.84 -48.31 -11.90
C THR A 169 -23.76 -49.33 -11.52
N GLN A 170 -23.58 -49.65 -10.23
CA GLN A 170 -22.57 -50.63 -9.81
C GLN A 170 -22.86 -52.05 -10.35
N GLU A 171 -24.11 -52.51 -10.31
CA GLU A 171 -24.49 -53.81 -10.87
C GLU A 171 -24.16 -53.91 -12.36
N GLY A 172 -24.42 -52.86 -13.12
CA GLY A 172 -24.09 -52.78 -14.54
C GLY A 172 -22.58 -52.78 -14.80
N LEU A 173 -21.80 -52.10 -13.95
CA LEU A 173 -20.33 -52.16 -13.99
C LEU A 173 -19.82 -53.58 -13.68
N ASP A 174 -20.38 -54.25 -12.68
CA ASP A 174 -20.02 -55.62 -12.31
C ASP A 174 -20.39 -56.64 -13.41
N GLU A 175 -21.48 -56.42 -14.14
CA GLU A 175 -21.83 -57.21 -15.33
C GLU A 175 -20.86 -56.94 -16.50
N LEU A 176 -20.51 -55.68 -16.75
CA LEU A 176 -19.49 -55.32 -17.75
C LEU A 176 -18.14 -55.97 -17.45
N ALA A 177 -17.75 -56.06 -16.17
CA ALA A 177 -16.50 -56.67 -15.76
C ALA A 177 -16.40 -58.18 -16.09
N LYS A 178 -17.53 -58.86 -16.30
CA LYS A 178 -17.57 -60.29 -16.67
C LYS A 178 -17.33 -60.52 -18.17
N ARG A 179 -17.32 -59.47 -18.99
CA ARG A 179 -17.13 -59.57 -20.45
C ARG A 179 -15.67 -59.87 -20.78
N GLU A 180 -15.46 -60.60 -21.87
CA GLU A 180 -14.11 -60.96 -22.36
C GLU A 180 -13.29 -59.72 -22.72
N GLU A 181 -13.92 -58.73 -23.37
CA GLU A 181 -13.28 -57.46 -23.74
C GLU A 181 -12.70 -56.72 -22.53
N PHE A 182 -13.44 -56.69 -21.42
CA PHE A 182 -12.99 -56.08 -20.17
C PHE A 182 -11.79 -56.85 -19.61
N THR A 183 -11.85 -58.19 -19.62
CA THR A 183 -10.79 -59.04 -19.08
C THR A 183 -9.48 -58.90 -19.86
N ILE A 184 -9.54 -58.73 -21.18
CA ILE A 184 -8.36 -58.48 -22.03
C ILE A 184 -7.72 -57.14 -21.65
N ILE A 185 -8.51 -56.06 -21.66
CA ILE A 185 -8.02 -54.70 -21.34
C ILE A 185 -7.48 -54.64 -19.91
N LEU A 186 -8.14 -55.30 -18.96
CA LEU A 186 -7.69 -55.41 -17.57
C LEU A 186 -6.30 -56.04 -17.47
N LYS A 187 -6.04 -57.15 -18.18
CA LYS A 187 -4.72 -57.80 -18.16
C LYS A 187 -3.64 -56.89 -18.75
N ASP A 188 -3.91 -56.30 -19.92
CA ASP A 188 -2.98 -55.40 -20.60
C ASP A 188 -2.64 -54.19 -19.72
N GLU A 189 -3.64 -53.57 -19.10
CA GLU A 189 -3.45 -52.39 -18.25
C GLU A 189 -2.73 -52.72 -16.94
N VAL A 190 -3.05 -53.85 -16.33
CA VAL A 190 -2.41 -54.32 -15.09
C VAL A 190 -0.94 -54.64 -15.35
N GLU A 191 -0.62 -55.30 -16.47
CA GLU A 191 0.76 -55.61 -16.87
C GLU A 191 1.54 -54.32 -17.17
N ALA A 192 0.97 -53.41 -17.97
CA ALA A 192 1.63 -52.15 -18.34
C ALA A 192 1.98 -51.27 -17.12
N ARG A 193 1.18 -51.32 -16.06
CA ARG A 193 1.39 -50.54 -14.83
C ARG A 193 2.11 -51.31 -13.72
N GLY A 194 2.41 -52.59 -13.90
CA GLY A 194 2.96 -53.45 -12.83
C GLY A 194 2.04 -53.60 -11.62
N LEU A 195 0.72 -53.59 -11.83
CA LEU A 195 -0.28 -53.72 -10.77
C LEU A 195 -0.68 -55.19 -10.57
N THR A 196 -1.61 -55.45 -9.66
CA THR A 196 -2.25 -56.77 -9.53
C THR A 196 -3.72 -56.69 -9.88
N VAL A 197 -4.20 -57.70 -10.63
CA VAL A 197 -5.61 -57.82 -11.06
C VAL A 197 -6.55 -57.70 -9.87
N GLN A 198 -6.23 -58.36 -8.76
CA GLN A 198 -7.05 -58.37 -7.55
C GLN A 198 -7.24 -56.97 -6.96
N ARG A 199 -6.18 -56.14 -6.91
CA ARG A 199 -6.28 -54.79 -6.34
C ARG A 199 -7.06 -53.86 -7.27
N VAL A 200 -6.81 -53.93 -8.58
CA VAL A 200 -7.56 -53.14 -9.58
C VAL A 200 -9.04 -53.50 -9.57
N MET A 201 -9.39 -54.79 -9.51
CA MET A 201 -10.79 -55.22 -9.39
C MET A 201 -11.44 -54.80 -8.07
N ALA A 202 -10.69 -54.86 -6.97
CA ALA A 202 -11.19 -54.38 -5.68
C ALA A 202 -11.47 -52.87 -5.67
N SER A 203 -10.71 -52.08 -6.45
CA SER A 203 -11.01 -50.66 -6.71
C SER A 203 -12.19 -50.50 -7.66
N PHE A 204 -12.27 -51.31 -8.71
CA PHE A 204 -13.36 -51.31 -9.69
C PHE A 204 -14.74 -51.51 -9.03
N HIS A 205 -14.86 -52.47 -8.11
CA HIS A 205 -16.09 -52.72 -7.35
C HIS A 205 -16.47 -51.60 -6.37
N ARG A 206 -15.57 -50.65 -6.12
CA ARG A 206 -15.82 -49.48 -5.27
C ARG A 206 -16.07 -48.21 -6.07
N LEU A 207 -15.94 -48.23 -7.40
CA LEU A 207 -16.01 -47.04 -8.22
C LEU A 207 -17.31 -46.26 -8.00
N ASP A 208 -18.50 -46.88 -8.01
CA ASP A 208 -19.75 -46.11 -7.82
C ASP A 208 -19.83 -45.45 -6.43
N SER A 209 -19.28 -46.12 -5.40
CA SER A 209 -19.21 -45.56 -4.04
C SER A 209 -18.26 -44.37 -3.93
N LEU A 210 -17.16 -44.38 -4.69
CA LEU A 210 -16.18 -43.29 -4.72
C LEU A 210 -16.75 -42.01 -5.32
N VAL A 211 -17.81 -42.10 -6.14
CA VAL A 211 -18.36 -40.96 -6.88
C VAL A 211 -19.76 -40.53 -6.44
N ALA A 212 -20.21 -40.91 -5.24
CA ALA A 212 -21.62 -40.90 -4.85
C ALA A 212 -22.27 -39.52 -4.46
N LYS A 213 -22.21 -38.45 -5.28
CA LYS A 213 -23.09 -37.21 -5.16
C LYS A 213 -23.47 -36.56 -6.53
N PRO A 214 -24.63 -35.88 -6.66
CA PRO A 214 -25.27 -35.57 -7.97
C PRO A 214 -24.66 -34.31 -8.64
N LEU A 215 -24.89 -33.96 -9.92
CA LEU A 215 -25.03 -34.65 -11.21
C LEU A 215 -24.86 -33.53 -12.28
N PHE A 216 -23.72 -33.46 -12.97
CA PHE A 216 -23.59 -32.68 -14.21
C PHE A 216 -22.51 -33.33 -15.08
N PHE A 217 -22.91 -33.90 -16.21
CA PHE A 217 -21.98 -34.44 -17.20
C PHE A 217 -22.43 -34.04 -18.59
N ASP A 218 -21.50 -33.43 -19.31
CA ASP A 218 -21.65 -33.12 -20.73
C ASP A 218 -20.79 -34.10 -21.53
N THR A 219 -21.45 -34.92 -22.34
CA THR A 219 -20.81 -35.87 -23.28
C THR A 219 -19.85 -35.22 -24.28
N ARG A 220 -19.94 -33.90 -24.49
CA ARG A 220 -19.03 -33.15 -25.38
C ARG A 220 -17.72 -32.78 -24.69
N SER A 221 -17.69 -32.81 -23.37
CA SER A 221 -16.50 -32.47 -22.59
C SER A 221 -15.61 -33.69 -22.41
N ALA A 222 -14.31 -33.48 -22.56
CA ALA A 222 -13.30 -34.49 -22.28
C ALA A 222 -13.36 -34.91 -20.81
N VAL A 223 -13.33 -36.21 -20.56
CA VAL A 223 -13.16 -36.74 -19.20
C VAL A 223 -11.68 -36.81 -18.90
N VAL A 224 -11.23 -36.06 -17.91
CA VAL A 224 -9.85 -36.13 -17.41
C VAL A 224 -9.87 -36.99 -16.15
N VAL A 225 -9.03 -38.04 -16.12
CA VAL A 225 -8.79 -38.85 -14.92
C VAL A 225 -7.62 -38.21 -14.16
N PRO A 226 -7.86 -37.57 -12.99
CA PRO A 226 -6.82 -36.85 -12.27
C PRO A 226 -5.76 -37.79 -11.70
N TYR A 227 -4.52 -37.32 -11.68
CA TYR A 227 -3.40 -38.07 -11.10
C TYR A 227 -3.38 -38.01 -9.57
N ALA A 228 -3.60 -36.82 -9.00
CA ALA A 228 -3.37 -36.55 -7.58
C ALA A 228 -4.43 -37.15 -6.65
N ASP A 229 -5.67 -37.28 -7.13
CA ASP A 229 -6.83 -37.59 -6.28
C ASP A 229 -7.19 -39.08 -6.23
N LEU A 230 -6.53 -39.90 -7.06
CA LEU A 230 -6.88 -41.31 -7.24
C LEU A 230 -5.64 -42.18 -7.12
N THR A 231 -5.79 -43.30 -6.43
CA THR A 231 -4.75 -44.33 -6.39
C THR A 231 -4.47 -44.89 -7.78
N ASN A 232 -3.27 -45.43 -8.00
CA ASN A 232 -2.92 -46.04 -9.28
C ASN A 232 -3.90 -47.15 -9.69
N GLU A 233 -4.44 -47.89 -8.72
CA GLU A 233 -5.45 -48.93 -8.96
C GLU A 233 -6.83 -48.38 -9.32
N GLU A 234 -7.28 -47.29 -8.70
CA GLU A 234 -8.54 -46.61 -9.05
C GLU A 234 -8.45 -45.98 -10.44
N ARG A 235 -7.31 -45.36 -10.76
CA ARG A 235 -7.04 -44.81 -12.10
C ARG A 235 -7.04 -45.91 -13.15
N ALA A 236 -6.33 -47.00 -12.91
CA ALA A 236 -6.33 -48.16 -13.81
C ALA A 236 -7.75 -48.68 -14.02
N ALA A 237 -8.55 -48.81 -12.95
CA ALA A 237 -9.94 -49.25 -13.04
C ALA A 237 -10.81 -48.33 -13.92
N LEU A 238 -10.66 -47.00 -13.80
CA LEU A 238 -11.34 -46.02 -14.66
C LEU A 238 -10.86 -46.09 -16.11
N VAL A 239 -9.55 -46.17 -16.33
CA VAL A 239 -8.96 -46.27 -17.68
C VAL A 239 -9.44 -47.54 -18.38
N ILE A 240 -9.48 -48.67 -17.69
CA ILE A 240 -10.02 -49.93 -18.24
C ILE A 240 -11.48 -49.73 -18.67
N LEU A 241 -12.31 -49.15 -17.81
CA LEU A 241 -13.71 -48.88 -18.13
C LEU A 241 -13.84 -47.97 -19.36
N PHE A 242 -13.03 -46.92 -19.45
CA PHE A 242 -13.09 -45.98 -20.56
C PHE A 242 -12.47 -46.51 -21.85
N LYS A 243 -11.51 -47.44 -21.80
CA LYS A 243 -11.02 -48.18 -22.99
C LYS A 243 -12.05 -49.18 -23.50
N VAL A 244 -12.83 -49.81 -22.63
CA VAL A 244 -13.91 -50.73 -23.06
C VAL A 244 -14.93 -49.99 -23.93
N GLN A 245 -15.33 -48.78 -23.55
CA GLN A 245 -16.30 -48.01 -24.34
C GLN A 245 -15.75 -47.42 -25.65
N GLU A 246 -14.43 -47.33 -25.84
CA GLU A 246 -13.85 -46.78 -27.08
C GLU A 246 -14.28 -47.54 -28.33
N LYS A 247 -14.51 -48.85 -28.19
CA LYS A 247 -14.97 -49.74 -29.28
C LYS A 247 -16.45 -49.56 -29.62
N TRP A 248 -17.20 -48.81 -28.82
CA TRP A 248 -18.65 -48.67 -28.99
C TRP A 248 -19.01 -47.50 -29.92
N PRO A 249 -20.19 -47.57 -30.58
CA PRO A 249 -20.71 -46.43 -31.33
C PRO A 249 -20.83 -45.18 -30.44
N LYS A 250 -20.35 -44.04 -30.96
CA LYS A 250 -20.37 -42.72 -30.31
C LYS A 250 -19.53 -42.64 -29.02
N SER A 251 -18.45 -43.38 -28.88
CA SER A 251 -17.58 -43.31 -27.70
C SER A 251 -17.20 -41.86 -27.35
N PHE A 252 -17.03 -41.60 -26.05
CA PHE A 252 -16.55 -40.29 -25.61
C PHE A 252 -15.04 -40.33 -25.43
N TRP A 253 -14.42 -39.16 -25.61
CA TRP A 253 -12.99 -39.00 -25.47
C TRP A 253 -12.62 -38.82 -24.00
N PHE A 254 -11.58 -39.52 -23.56
CA PHE A 254 -10.99 -39.36 -22.24
C PHE A 254 -9.48 -39.24 -22.36
N ARG A 255 -8.87 -38.64 -21.35
CA ARG A 255 -7.41 -38.63 -21.18
C ARG A 255 -7.06 -38.83 -19.73
N GLU A 256 -5.90 -39.41 -19.50
CA GLU A 256 -5.31 -39.52 -18.18
C GLU A 256 -4.35 -38.36 -17.95
N GLU A 257 -4.43 -37.75 -16.77
CA GLU A 257 -3.46 -36.74 -16.36
C GLU A 257 -2.11 -37.42 -16.08
N LYS A 258 -1.05 -36.89 -16.68
CA LYS A 258 0.30 -37.43 -16.49
C LYS A 258 0.83 -36.99 -15.13
N SER A 259 1.58 -37.88 -14.49
CA SER A 259 2.27 -37.62 -13.23
C SER A 259 3.41 -36.63 -13.43
N GLY A 260 3.12 -35.33 -13.43
CA GLY A 260 4.13 -34.26 -13.35
C GLY A 260 5.46 -34.56 -14.03
N GLU A 261 5.47 -34.71 -15.36
CA GLU A 261 6.45 -33.92 -16.09
C GLU A 261 5.96 -32.51 -15.85
N ASN A 262 6.58 -31.83 -14.88
CA ASN A 262 6.42 -30.40 -14.72
C ASN A 262 6.53 -29.85 -16.13
N ASP A 263 5.44 -29.26 -16.65
CA ASP A 263 5.58 -28.28 -17.71
C ASP A 263 6.67 -27.36 -17.20
N ASP A 264 7.87 -27.49 -17.78
CA ASP A 264 8.96 -26.54 -17.60
C ASP A 264 8.28 -25.21 -17.78
N ALA A 265 8.01 -24.54 -16.66
CA ALA A 265 7.30 -23.28 -16.67
C ALA A 265 8.13 -22.45 -17.64
N PRO A 266 7.57 -22.01 -18.79
CA PRO A 266 8.35 -21.26 -19.74
C PRO A 266 8.96 -20.12 -18.92
N ASP A 267 10.29 -20.06 -18.89
CA ASP A 267 11.05 -19.03 -18.19
C ASP A 267 10.55 -17.70 -18.74
N TYR A 268 9.54 -17.13 -18.09
CA TYR A 268 9.14 -15.75 -18.30
C TYR A 268 10.21 -14.94 -17.57
N GLU A 269 11.40 -14.87 -18.17
CA GLU A 269 12.33 -13.77 -17.91
C GLU A 269 11.55 -12.48 -18.22
N TYR A 270 10.91 -11.93 -17.19
CA TYR A 270 10.46 -10.56 -17.17
C TYR A 270 11.70 -9.69 -17.27
N ASN A 271 12.13 -9.42 -18.50
CA ASN A 271 13.03 -8.31 -18.80
C ASN A 271 12.32 -7.03 -18.37
N TYR A 272 12.57 -6.61 -17.14
CA TYR A 272 12.36 -5.24 -16.70
C TYR A 272 13.42 -4.37 -17.38
N ASP A 273 13.18 -4.03 -18.65
CA ASP A 273 13.88 -2.91 -19.28
C ASP A 273 13.54 -1.66 -18.47
N SER A 274 14.55 -1.18 -17.74
CA SER A 274 14.53 0.09 -17.03
C SER A 274 15.05 1.15 -17.99
N ASP A 275 14.14 1.94 -18.55
CA ASP A 275 14.44 3.24 -19.18
C ASP A 275 14.37 4.37 -18.15
#